data_AF-A0A0L0D3A3-F1
#
_entry.id   AF-A0A0L0D3A3-F1
#
_cell.length_a   1.000
_cell.length_b   1.000
_cell.length_c   1.000
_cell.angle_alpha   90.00
_cell.angle_beta   90.00
_cell.angle_gamma   90.00
#
_symmetry.space_group_name_H-M   'P 1'
#
loop_
_entity.id
_entity.type
_entity.pdbx_description
1 polymer ?
#
loop_
_entity_poly.entity_id
_entity_poly.type
_entity_poly.pdbx_seq_one_letter_code
_entity_poly.pdbx_strand_id
1 'polypeptide(L)'
;MSALEEQIAVTEEAEATTARARVRARSGDSRPKRPLSAFALFTRDARADVRRLMPDAPLTDVLKVIGKRWKEAPDTTRARYEKLAHEQAPAQDAAAAAAAASALQAQVEHAYAAAEDARRQRDDIQAASRASMDAFAAENDELRSQVDSLLAKLRNACRGC
;
A
#
# COMPACT_ATOMS: atom_id res chain seq x y z
N MET A 1 -16.28 -9.90 -40.07
CA MET A 1 -16.34 -8.93 -38.96
C MET A 1 -17.27 -9.49 -37.89
N SER A 2 -16.83 -10.47 -37.09
CA SER A 2 -17.66 -11.05 -36.02
C SER A 2 -16.82 -11.81 -34.98
N ALA A 3 -15.71 -12.46 -35.39
CA ALA A 3 -14.85 -13.19 -34.45
C ALA A 3 -13.82 -12.33 -33.68
N LEU A 4 -13.53 -11.10 -34.12
CA LEU A 4 -12.61 -10.19 -33.41
C LEU A 4 -13.30 -9.32 -32.36
N GLU A 5 -14.60 -9.03 -32.53
CA GLU A 5 -15.36 -8.22 -31.56
C GLU A 5 -15.70 -9.06 -30.31
N GLU A 6 -15.86 -10.37 -30.45
CA GLU A 6 -16.13 -11.30 -29.34
C GLU A 6 -14.91 -11.53 -28.44
N GLN A 7 -13.69 -11.34 -28.96
CA GLN A 7 -12.45 -11.49 -28.17
C GLN A 7 -12.11 -10.25 -27.33
N ILE A 8 -12.56 -9.06 -27.75
CA ILE A 8 -12.30 -7.79 -27.03
C ILE A 8 -13.18 -7.69 -25.77
N ALA A 9 -14.41 -8.21 -25.80
CA ALA A 9 -15.33 -8.19 -24.66
C ALA A 9 -14.85 -9.09 -23.49
N VAL A 10 -14.23 -10.24 -23.78
CA VAL A 10 -13.78 -11.20 -22.74
C VAL A 10 -12.55 -10.68 -21.97
N THR A 11 -11.73 -9.82 -22.58
CA THR A 11 -10.57 -9.20 -21.92
C THR A 11 -10.95 -8.07 -20.97
N GLU A 12 -11.99 -7.28 -21.27
CA GLU A 12 -12.43 -6.18 -20.42
C GLU A 12 -13.09 -6.68 -19.11
N GLU A 13 -13.82 -7.79 -19.13
CA GLU A 13 -14.42 -8.37 -17.93
C GLU A 13 -13.37 -8.99 -16.97
N ALA A 14 -12.27 -9.52 -17.52
CA ALA A 14 -11.13 -10.05 -16.76
C ALA A 14 -10.27 -8.94 -16.11
N GLU A 15 -10.10 -7.81 -16.81
CA GLU A 15 -9.43 -6.63 -16.24
C GLU A 15 -10.31 -5.91 -15.20
N ALA A 16 -11.63 -5.85 -15.40
CA ALA A 16 -12.56 -5.25 -14.44
C ALA A 16 -12.63 -6.03 -13.11
N THR A 17 -12.53 -7.36 -13.15
CA THR A 17 -12.52 -8.20 -11.93
C THR A 17 -11.20 -8.09 -11.17
N THR A 18 -10.07 -8.05 -11.87
CA THR A 18 -8.75 -7.83 -11.22
C THR A 18 -8.56 -6.40 -10.72
N ALA A 19 -9.12 -5.40 -11.40
CA ALA A 19 -9.18 -4.02 -10.93
C ALA A 19 -10.04 -3.90 -9.65
N ARG A 20 -11.22 -4.53 -9.60
CA ARG A 20 -12.04 -4.57 -8.36
C ARG A 20 -11.34 -5.32 -7.22
N ALA A 21 -10.58 -6.38 -7.52
CA ALA A 21 -9.77 -7.08 -6.52
C ALA A 21 -8.60 -6.21 -6.01
N ARG A 22 -7.92 -5.46 -6.89
CA ARG A 22 -6.88 -4.49 -6.52
C ARG A 22 -7.43 -3.31 -5.73
N VAL A 23 -8.62 -2.80 -6.08
CA VAL A 23 -9.31 -1.75 -5.32
C VAL A 23 -9.73 -2.26 -3.94
N ARG A 24 -10.22 -3.50 -3.81
CA ARG A 24 -10.50 -4.11 -2.50
C ARG A 24 -9.25 -4.40 -1.68
N ALA A 25 -8.13 -4.73 -2.32
CA ALA A 25 -6.84 -4.91 -1.65
C ALA A 25 -6.19 -3.57 -1.24
N ARG A 26 -6.48 -2.49 -1.98
CA ARG A 26 -5.98 -1.12 -1.75
C ARG A 26 -6.86 -0.32 -0.78
N SER A 27 -8.14 -0.68 -0.67
CA SER A 27 -9.00 -0.36 0.47
C SER A 27 -8.53 -1.20 1.65
N GLY A 28 -7.40 -0.83 2.23
CA GLY A 28 -6.87 -1.42 3.43
C GLY A 28 -7.91 -1.36 4.54
N ASP A 29 -8.71 -2.42 4.67
CA ASP A 29 -9.39 -2.72 5.92
C ASP A 29 -8.29 -3.18 6.87
N SER A 30 -7.44 -2.24 7.28
CA SER A 30 -6.55 -2.28 8.42
C SER A 30 -7.36 -2.23 9.72
N ARG A 31 -8.67 -2.47 9.64
CA ARG A 31 -9.53 -2.59 10.78
C ARG A 31 -9.17 -3.92 11.42
N PRO A 32 -8.74 -3.86 12.67
CA PRO A 32 -8.35 -5.08 13.32
C PRO A 32 -9.55 -6.00 13.51
N LYS A 33 -9.31 -7.30 13.40
CA LYS A 33 -10.35 -8.32 13.44
C LYS A 33 -11.04 -8.25 14.81
N ARG A 34 -12.38 -8.09 14.79
CA ARG A 34 -13.22 -8.01 16.00
C ARG A 34 -13.00 -9.22 16.92
N PRO A 35 -13.19 -9.07 18.24
CA PRO A 35 -12.99 -10.15 19.19
C PRO A 35 -13.90 -11.34 18.85
N LEU A 36 -13.35 -12.55 18.91
CA LEU A 36 -14.07 -13.79 18.59
C LEU A 36 -15.11 -14.08 19.67
N SER A 37 -16.36 -14.33 19.26
CA SER A 37 -17.42 -14.78 20.17
C SER A 37 -17.18 -16.21 20.67
N ALA A 38 -17.87 -16.60 21.75
CA ALA A 38 -17.81 -17.96 22.30
C ALA A 38 -18.07 -19.04 21.23
N PHE A 39 -19.05 -18.82 20.35
CA PHE A 39 -19.35 -19.72 19.23
C PHE A 39 -18.23 -19.72 18.17
N ALA A 40 -17.56 -18.60 17.92
CA ALA A 40 -16.45 -18.52 16.97
C ALA A 40 -15.22 -19.28 17.48
N LEU A 41 -14.93 -19.20 18.78
CA LEU A 41 -13.90 -20.01 19.44
C LEU A 41 -14.23 -21.51 19.36
N PHE A 42 -15.46 -21.89 19.69
CA PHE A 42 -15.93 -23.27 19.56
C PHE A 42 -15.82 -23.79 18.12
N THR A 43 -16.22 -22.97 17.14
CA THR A 43 -16.16 -23.34 15.72
C THR A 43 -14.72 -23.51 15.24
N ARG A 44 -13.77 -22.69 15.70
CA ARG A 44 -12.34 -22.84 15.37
C ARG A 44 -11.84 -24.22 15.74
N ASP A 45 -12.17 -24.68 16.94
CA ASP A 45 -11.68 -25.94 17.49
C ASP A 45 -12.46 -27.13 16.89
N ALA A 46 -13.80 -27.07 16.89
CA ALA A 46 -14.67 -28.14 16.39
C ALA A 46 -14.58 -28.34 14.86
N ARG A 47 -14.19 -27.32 14.09
CA ARG A 47 -14.05 -27.43 12.64
C ARG A 47 -12.95 -28.39 12.22
N ALA A 48 -11.86 -28.49 12.98
CA ALA A 48 -10.81 -29.46 12.71
C ALA A 48 -11.35 -30.90 12.85
N ASP A 49 -12.10 -31.15 13.92
CA ASP A 49 -12.68 -32.46 14.20
C ASP A 49 -13.75 -32.86 13.19
N VAL A 50 -14.68 -31.95 12.87
CA VAL A 50 -15.76 -32.23 11.91
C VAL A 50 -15.21 -32.40 10.50
N ARG A 51 -14.14 -31.68 10.12
CA ARG A 51 -13.50 -31.87 8.82
C ARG A 51 -12.72 -33.19 8.72
N ARG A 52 -12.18 -33.71 9.83
CA ARG A 52 -11.61 -35.07 9.84
C ARG A 52 -12.68 -36.14 9.63
N LEU A 53 -13.89 -35.91 10.14
CA LEU A 53 -15.03 -36.81 9.97
C LEU A 53 -15.68 -36.69 8.59
N MET A 54 -15.59 -35.52 7.96
CA MET A 54 -16.14 -35.23 6.63
C MET A 54 -15.13 -34.47 5.77
N PRO A 55 -14.10 -35.15 5.24
CA PRO A 55 -13.04 -34.49 4.47
C PRO A 55 -13.52 -33.94 3.12
N ASP A 56 -14.50 -34.59 2.48
CA ASP A 56 -15.02 -34.22 1.16
C ASP A 56 -16.25 -33.29 1.20
N ALA A 57 -16.78 -32.99 2.39
CA ALA A 57 -17.96 -32.15 2.53
C ALA A 57 -17.64 -30.65 2.40
N PRO A 58 -18.52 -29.85 1.77
CA PRO A 58 -18.33 -28.41 1.68
C PRO A 58 -18.39 -27.76 3.06
N LEU A 59 -17.66 -26.66 3.21
CA LEU A 59 -17.56 -25.93 4.48
C LEU A 59 -18.92 -25.55 5.08
N THR A 60 -19.90 -25.27 4.22
CA THR A 60 -21.28 -24.98 4.61
C THR A 60 -21.92 -26.10 5.42
N ASP A 61 -21.70 -27.35 5.04
CA ASP A 61 -22.28 -28.50 5.72
C ASP A 61 -21.54 -28.83 7.02
N VAL A 62 -20.22 -28.65 7.03
CA VAL A 62 -19.39 -28.69 8.25
C VAL A 62 -19.91 -27.68 9.29
N LEU A 63 -20.18 -26.44 8.87
CA LEU A 63 -20.71 -25.40 9.78
C LEU A 63 -22.12 -25.73 10.29
N LYS A 64 -22.99 -26.33 9.47
CA LYS A 64 -24.32 -26.79 9.93
C LYS A 64 -24.20 -27.83 11.05
N VAL A 65 -23.29 -28.78 10.94
CA VAL A 65 -23.04 -29.81 11.97
C VAL A 65 -22.50 -29.17 13.26
N ILE A 66 -21.56 -28.23 13.15
CA ILE A 66 -21.03 -27.49 14.31
C ILE A 66 -22.14 -26.68 15.00
N GLY A 67 -23.01 -26.02 14.23
CA GLY A 67 -24.14 -25.26 14.77
C GLY A 67 -25.13 -26.14 15.53
N LYS A 68 -25.40 -27.37 15.06
CA LYS A 68 -26.20 -28.35 15.81
C LYS A 68 -25.51 -28.79 17.09
N ARG A 69 -24.22 -29.16 17.02
CA ARG A 69 -23.41 -29.52 18.19
C ARG A 69 -23.36 -28.41 19.24
N TRP A 70 -23.33 -27.15 18.85
CA TRP A 70 -23.35 -26.03 19.79
C TRP A 70 -24.70 -25.87 20.50
N LYS A 71 -25.82 -26.10 19.80
CA LYS A 71 -27.16 -26.08 20.41
C LYS A 71 -27.38 -27.23 21.39
N GLU A 72 -26.80 -28.38 21.10
CA GLU A 72 -26.84 -29.59 21.94
C GLU A 72 -25.74 -29.62 23.01
N ALA A 73 -24.78 -28.69 22.98
CA ALA A 73 -23.69 -28.63 23.93
C ALA A 73 -24.21 -28.31 25.34
N PRO A 74 -23.69 -28.99 26.38
CA PRO A 74 -24.10 -28.73 27.75
C PRO A 74 -23.68 -27.31 28.17
N ASP A 75 -24.47 -26.71 29.05
CA ASP A 75 -24.24 -25.35 29.56
C ASP A 75 -22.85 -25.17 30.17
N THR A 76 -22.25 -26.24 30.70
CA THR A 76 -20.86 -26.25 31.19
C THR A 76 -19.85 -25.94 30.10
N THR A 77 -20.05 -26.49 28.90
CA THR A 77 -19.18 -26.26 27.74
C THR A 77 -19.40 -24.86 27.20
N ARG A 78 -20.67 -24.42 27.11
CA ARG A 78 -21.00 -23.06 26.67
C ARG A 78 -20.40 -22.01 27.62
N ALA A 79 -20.57 -22.18 28.93
CA ALA A 79 -20.00 -21.30 29.94
C ALA A 79 -18.47 -21.25 29.90
N ARG A 80 -17.79 -22.37 29.59
CA ARG A 80 -16.34 -22.38 29.41
C ARG A 80 -15.91 -21.48 28.25
N TYR A 81 -16.56 -21.61 27.09
CA TYR A 81 -16.23 -20.78 25.93
C TYR A 81 -16.69 -19.32 26.09
N GLU A 82 -17.75 -19.05 26.84
CA GLU A 82 -18.18 -17.70 27.22
C GLU A 82 -17.11 -16.99 28.06
N LYS A 83 -16.58 -17.68 29.08
CA LYS A 83 -15.46 -17.16 29.90
C LYS A 83 -14.21 -16.94 29.06
N LEU A 84 -13.88 -17.89 28.20
CA LEU A 84 -12.70 -17.78 27.32
C LEU A 84 -12.85 -16.60 26.34
N ALA A 85 -14.05 -16.36 25.80
CA ALA A 85 -14.33 -15.22 24.93
C ALA A 85 -14.21 -13.90 25.70
N HIS A 86 -14.73 -13.84 26.94
CA HIS A 86 -14.61 -12.67 27.79
C HIS A 86 -13.15 -12.36 28.15
N GLU A 87 -12.34 -13.38 28.45
CA GLU A 87 -10.91 -13.23 28.74
C GLU A 87 -10.09 -12.82 27.51
N GLN A 88 -10.43 -13.33 26.32
CA GLN A 88 -9.69 -13.00 25.09
C GLN A 88 -10.15 -11.69 24.44
N ALA A 89 -11.34 -11.18 24.75
CA ALA A 89 -11.83 -9.90 24.23
C ALA A 89 -10.85 -8.73 24.43
N PRO A 90 -10.39 -8.42 25.66
CA PRO A 90 -9.48 -7.28 25.88
C PRO A 90 -8.12 -7.47 25.20
N ALA A 91 -7.60 -8.71 25.14
CA ALA A 91 -6.34 -9.00 24.48
C ALA A 91 -6.43 -8.84 22.96
N GLN A 92 -7.55 -9.26 22.35
CA GLN A 92 -7.78 -9.09 20.93
C GLN A 92 -8.02 -7.62 20.58
N ASP A 93 -8.76 -6.86 21.40
CA ASP A 93 -8.98 -5.42 21.21
C ASP A 93 -7.69 -4.60 21.38
N ALA A 94 -6.79 -5.00 22.30
CA ALA A 94 -5.49 -4.38 22.46
C ALA A 94 -4.53 -4.72 21.31
N ALA A 95 -4.45 -5.99 20.90
CA ALA A 95 -3.64 -6.41 19.75
C ALA A 95 -4.14 -5.77 18.45
N ALA A 96 -5.45 -5.63 18.33
CA ALA A 96 -6.16 -4.91 17.29
C ALA A 96 -5.73 -3.45 17.22
N ALA A 97 -5.80 -2.73 18.34
CA ALA A 97 -5.38 -1.35 18.43
C ALA A 97 -3.87 -1.19 18.15
N ALA A 98 -3.02 -2.11 18.62
CA ALA A 98 -1.59 -2.11 18.33
C ALA A 98 -1.27 -2.37 16.85
N ALA A 99 -2.01 -3.27 16.20
CA ALA A 99 -1.90 -3.52 14.76
C ALA A 99 -2.36 -2.30 13.95
N ALA A 100 -3.43 -1.62 14.37
CA ALA A 100 -3.88 -0.39 13.75
C ALA A 100 -2.87 0.75 13.94
N ALA A 101 -2.28 0.88 15.14
CA ALA A 101 -1.26 1.87 15.45
C ALA A 101 0.02 1.64 14.63
N SER A 102 0.51 0.40 14.55
CA SER A 102 1.67 0.05 13.72
C SER A 102 1.41 0.22 12.23
N ALA A 103 0.20 -0.10 11.76
CA ALA A 103 -0.19 0.17 10.38
C ALA A 103 -0.22 1.68 10.07
N LEU A 104 -0.76 2.50 10.98
CA LEU A 104 -0.75 3.95 10.84
C LEU A 104 0.69 4.50 10.86
N GLN A 105 1.54 3.98 11.74
CA GLN A 105 2.94 4.39 11.81
C GLN A 105 3.69 4.07 10.52
N ALA A 106 3.50 2.87 9.95
CA ALA A 106 4.06 2.52 8.65
C ALA A 106 3.56 3.45 7.52
N GLN A 107 2.29 3.86 7.55
CA GLN A 107 1.75 4.84 6.60
C GLN A 107 2.41 6.22 6.75
N VAL A 108 2.62 6.67 7.99
CA VAL A 108 3.30 7.95 8.28
C VAL A 108 4.76 7.91 7.82
N GLU A 109 5.48 6.84 8.11
CA GLU A 109 6.88 6.66 7.67
C GLU A 109 6.99 6.68 6.14
N HIS A 110 6.10 5.96 5.44
CA HIS A 110 6.07 6.00 3.97
C HIS A 110 5.74 7.40 3.43
N ALA A 111 4.79 8.11 4.04
CA ALA A 111 4.45 9.48 3.65
C ALA A 111 5.63 10.44 3.87
N TYR A 112 6.37 10.29 4.97
CA TYR A 112 7.53 11.11 5.27
C TYR A 112 8.70 10.82 4.30
N ALA A 113 9.03 9.55 4.07
CA ALA A 113 10.06 9.16 3.10
C ALA A 113 9.76 9.70 1.69
N ALA A 114 8.51 9.58 1.24
CA ALA A 114 8.08 10.14 -0.03
C ALA A 114 8.23 11.68 -0.09
N ALA A 115 7.98 12.37 1.02
CA ALA A 115 8.16 13.81 1.11
C ALA A 115 9.65 14.22 1.09
N GLU A 116 10.54 13.45 1.70
CA GLU A 116 11.98 13.67 1.65
C GLU A 116 12.54 13.46 0.24
N ASP A 117 12.14 12.39 -0.44
CA ASP A 117 12.58 12.13 -1.81
C ASP A 117 12.11 13.22 -2.78
N ALA A 118 10.88 13.73 -2.61
CA ALA A 118 10.38 14.86 -3.39
C ALA A 118 11.16 16.17 -3.12
N ARG A 119 11.67 16.38 -1.90
CA ARG A 119 12.55 17.51 -1.59
C ARG A 119 13.91 17.35 -2.27
N ARG A 120 14.53 16.17 -2.17
CA ARG A 120 15.80 15.87 -2.84
C ARG A 120 15.71 16.09 -4.35
N GLN A 121 14.66 15.56 -4.99
CA GLN A 121 14.44 15.77 -6.42
C GLN A 121 14.33 17.26 -6.80
N ARG A 122 13.66 18.06 -5.96
CA ARG A 122 13.57 19.51 -6.18
C ARG A 122 14.93 20.18 -6.05
N ASP A 123 15.70 19.83 -5.03
CA ASP A 123 17.02 20.39 -4.79
C ASP A 123 17.99 20.01 -5.92
N ASP A 124 17.92 18.77 -6.42
CA ASP A 124 18.69 18.31 -7.59
C ASP A 124 18.33 19.09 -8.85
N ILE A 125 17.02 19.32 -9.11
CA ILE A 125 16.56 20.14 -10.23
C ILE A 125 17.06 21.58 -10.11
N GLN A 126 17.00 22.16 -8.90
CA GLN A 126 17.44 23.53 -8.66
C GLN A 126 18.96 23.65 -8.81
N ALA A 127 19.72 22.66 -8.32
CA ALA A 127 21.17 22.58 -8.48
C ALA A 127 21.56 22.45 -9.95
N ALA A 128 20.90 21.57 -10.71
CA ALA A 128 21.14 21.41 -12.15
C ALA A 128 20.81 22.69 -12.94
N SER A 129 19.71 23.36 -12.57
CA SER A 129 19.33 24.65 -13.19
C SER A 129 20.38 25.72 -12.89
N ARG A 130 20.87 25.79 -11.65
CA ARG A 130 21.92 26.73 -11.25
C ARG A 130 23.23 26.46 -11.98
N ALA A 131 23.68 25.20 -12.03
CA ALA A 131 24.87 24.81 -12.77
C ALA A 131 24.78 25.18 -14.26
N SER A 132 23.60 25.01 -14.87
CA SER A 132 23.35 25.44 -16.24
C SER A 132 23.46 26.96 -16.38
N MET A 133 22.84 27.74 -15.50
CA MET A 133 22.95 29.21 -15.50
C MET A 133 24.39 29.69 -15.30
N ASP A 134 25.14 29.06 -14.39
CA ASP A 134 26.54 29.41 -14.11
C ASP A 134 27.43 29.10 -15.32
N ALA A 135 27.20 27.98 -16.03
CA ALA A 135 27.89 27.66 -17.27
C ALA A 135 27.61 28.69 -18.37
N PHE A 136 26.34 29.08 -18.56
CA PHE A 136 25.98 30.15 -19.50
C PHE A 136 26.61 31.49 -19.13
N ALA A 137 26.70 31.82 -17.84
CA ALA A 137 27.33 33.04 -17.38
C ALA A 137 28.84 33.06 -17.71
N ALA A 138 29.54 31.93 -17.50
CA ALA A 138 30.95 31.80 -17.84
C ALA A 138 31.21 31.94 -19.35
N GLU A 139 30.37 31.34 -20.19
CA GLU A 139 30.47 31.47 -21.65
C GLU A 139 30.22 32.92 -22.10
N ASN A 140 29.24 33.61 -21.51
CA ASN A 140 28.96 35.01 -21.81
C ASN A 140 30.13 35.93 -21.39
N ASP A 141 30.75 35.68 -20.25
CA ASP A 141 31.91 36.45 -19.78
C ASP A 141 33.12 36.29 -20.70
N GLU A 142 33.38 35.07 -21.18
CA GLU A 142 34.41 34.78 -22.18
C GLU A 142 34.13 35.52 -23.50
N LEU A 143 32.88 35.50 -23.98
CA LEU A 143 32.49 36.25 -25.19
C LEU A 143 32.67 37.76 -25.01
N ARG A 144 32.34 38.32 -23.84
CA ARG A 144 32.58 39.74 -23.53
C ARG A 144 34.06 40.07 -23.55
N SER A 145 34.90 39.24 -22.92
CA SER A 145 36.36 39.37 -22.95
C SER A 145 36.91 39.36 -24.38
N GLN A 146 36.40 38.47 -25.24
CA GLN A 146 36.78 38.43 -26.65
C GLN A 146 36.39 39.71 -27.40
N VAL A 147 35.17 40.22 -27.17
CA VAL A 147 34.72 41.49 -27.74
C VAL A 147 35.60 42.65 -27.27
N ASP A 148 35.90 42.74 -25.98
CA ASP A 148 36.75 43.80 -25.42
C ASP A 148 38.18 43.74 -26.00
N SER A 149 38.72 42.53 -26.18
CA SER A 149 40.02 42.31 -26.84
C SER A 149 40.02 42.79 -28.29
N LEU A 150 38.96 42.48 -29.05
CA LEU A 150 38.81 42.94 -30.43
C LEU A 150 38.69 44.47 -30.51
N LEU A 151 37.90 45.08 -29.62
CA LEU A 151 37.77 46.53 -29.53
C LEU A 151 39.11 47.20 -29.16
N ALA A 152 39.90 46.60 -28.27
CA ALA A 152 41.23 47.09 -27.92
C ALA A 152 42.19 47.03 -29.12
N LYS A 153 42.17 45.93 -29.89
CA LYS A 153 42.97 45.79 -31.13
C LYS A 153 42.59 46.86 -32.16
N LEU A 154 41.30 47.09 -32.38
CA LEU A 154 40.82 48.13 -33.28
C LEU A 154 41.26 49.53 -32.83
N ARG A 155 41.17 49.83 -31.53
CA ARG A 155 41.61 51.11 -30.97
C ARG A 155 43.10 51.37 -31.18
N ASN A 156 43.94 50.34 -31.02
CA ASN A 156 45.39 50.46 -31.21
C ASN A 156 45.76 50.61 -32.69
N ALA A 157 45.06 49.91 -33.59
CA ALA A 157 45.25 50.08 -35.04
C ALA A 157 44.96 51.51 -35.50
N CYS A 158 43.90 52.14 -34.98
CA CYS A 158 43.58 53.54 -35.32
C CYS A 158 44.54 54.58 -34.71
N ARG A 159 45.34 54.24 -33.68
CA ARG A 159 46.33 55.15 -33.08
C ARG A 159 47.70 55.12 -33.75
N GLY A 160 47.96 54.13 -34.61
CA GLY A 160 49.24 53.91 -35.28
C GLY A 160 49.29 54.37 -36.75
N CYS A 161 48.20 54.92 -37.30
CA CYS A 161 48.15 55.59 -38.60
C CYS A 161 48.30 57.11 -38.47
#